data_AF-X1CAJ3-F1
#
_entry.id   AF-X1CAJ3-F1
#
_cell.length_a   1.000
_cell.length_b   1.000
_cell.length_c   1.000
_cell.angle_alpha   90.00
_cell.angle_beta   90.00
_cell.angle_gamma   90.00
#
_symmetry.space_group_name_H-M   'P 1'
#
loop_
_entity.id
_entity.type
_entity.pdbx_description
1 polymer ?
#
loop_
_entity_poly.entity_id
_entity_poly.type
_entity_poly.pdbx_seq_one_letter_code
_entity_poly.pdbx_strand_id
1 'polypeptide(L)'
;MDKLDKDTLYSIAIELDLPSLLKFCASNSRINELICKRDPIWLNKLNKDFPNYKDFKLKQSKKDIYILLYNLTKLKKKLNLKQNILELYNLQELNLSNNKL
;
A
#
# COMPACT_ATOMS: atom_id res chain seq x y z
N MET A 1 16.28 -26.33 -8.19
CA MET A 1 15.14 -25.41 -7.95
C MET A 1 15.35 -24.23 -8.87
N ASP A 2 14.62 -24.20 -9.98
CA ASP A 2 14.70 -23.10 -10.93
C ASP A 2 14.36 -21.79 -10.23
N LYS A 3 15.28 -20.82 -10.30
CA LYS A 3 15.04 -19.50 -9.74
C LYS A 3 14.05 -18.80 -10.66
N LEU A 4 12.83 -18.59 -10.18
CA LEU A 4 11.86 -17.74 -10.87
C LEU A 4 12.52 -16.42 -11.27
N ASP A 5 12.27 -16.00 -12.50
CA ASP A 5 12.75 -14.75 -13.02
C ASP A 5 12.00 -13.57 -12.36
N LYS A 6 12.53 -12.37 -12.56
CA LYS A 6 12.02 -11.16 -11.94
C LYS A 6 10.59 -10.83 -12.38
N ASP A 7 10.23 -11.09 -13.62
CA ASP A 7 8.93 -10.71 -14.18
C ASP A 7 7.85 -11.67 -13.67
N THR A 8 8.17 -12.96 -13.55
CA THR A 8 7.29 -13.93 -12.88
C THR A 8 7.06 -13.56 -11.42
N LEU A 9 8.12 -13.20 -10.68
CA LEU A 9 8.00 -12.75 -9.28
C LEU A 9 7.15 -11.46 -9.17
N TYR A 10 7.28 -10.55 -10.13
CA TYR A 10 6.49 -9.32 -10.18
C TYR A 10 5.00 -9.60 -10.44
N SER A 11 4.69 -10.48 -11.41
CA SER A 11 3.32 -10.89 -11.73
C SER A 11 2.63 -11.57 -10.55
N ILE A 12 3.35 -12.37 -9.76
CA ILE A 12 2.83 -12.93 -8.52
C ILE A 12 2.54 -11.79 -7.52
N ALA A 13 3.49 -10.88 -7.31
CA ALA A 13 3.39 -9.82 -6.31
C ALA A 13 2.21 -8.86 -6.54
N ILE A 14 1.87 -8.52 -7.78
CA ILE A 14 0.75 -7.61 -8.09
C ILE A 14 -0.63 -8.20 -7.73
N GLU A 15 -0.75 -9.52 -7.72
CA GLU A 15 -2.00 -10.23 -7.39
C GLU A 15 -2.18 -10.50 -5.89
N LEU A 16 -1.11 -10.40 -5.09
CA LEU A 16 -1.21 -10.59 -3.64
C LEU A 16 -1.91 -9.40 -2.96
N ASP A 17 -2.72 -9.69 -1.94
CA ASP A 17 -3.21 -8.68 -1.01
C ASP A 17 -2.07 -8.13 -0.14
N LEU A 18 -2.25 -6.98 0.51
CA LEU A 18 -1.17 -6.36 1.29
C LEU A 18 -0.54 -7.32 2.33
N PRO A 19 -1.29 -8.03 3.18
CA PRO A 19 -0.71 -9.00 4.12
C PRO A 19 0.14 -10.08 3.44
N SER A 20 -0.36 -10.68 2.33
CA SER A 20 0.37 -11.72 1.63
C SER A 20 1.58 -11.18 0.90
N LEU A 21 1.48 -9.98 0.32
CA LEU A 21 2.59 -9.27 -0.31
C LEU A 21 3.69 -8.98 0.70
N LEU A 22 3.36 -8.47 1.89
CA LEU A 22 4.35 -8.21 2.95
C LEU A 22 5.04 -9.51 3.41
N LYS A 23 4.29 -10.60 3.56
CA LYS A 23 4.86 -11.92 3.88
C LYS A 23 5.76 -12.42 2.74
N PHE A 24 5.34 -12.26 1.50
CA PHE A 24 6.13 -12.61 0.32
C PHE A 24 7.45 -11.83 0.28
N CYS A 25 7.41 -10.53 0.55
CA CYS A 25 8.61 -9.68 0.67
C CYS A 25 9.54 -10.14 1.81
N ALA A 26 8.99 -10.54 2.96
CA ALA A 26 9.78 -10.99 4.11
C ALA A 26 10.33 -12.42 3.94
N SER A 27 9.75 -13.22 3.05
CA SER A 27 10.11 -14.63 2.88
C SER A 27 11.50 -14.85 2.28
N ASN A 28 12.02 -13.88 1.51
CA ASN A 28 13.28 -14.03 0.80
C ASN A 28 13.93 -12.67 0.49
N SER A 29 15.20 -12.49 0.85
CA SER A 29 15.93 -11.24 0.61
C SER A 29 16.03 -10.86 -0.87
N ARG A 30 16.24 -11.83 -1.78
CA ARG A 30 16.26 -11.59 -3.23
C ARG A 30 14.91 -11.08 -3.73
N ILE A 31 13.80 -11.63 -3.26
CA ILE A 31 12.45 -11.15 -3.62
C ILE A 31 12.26 -9.72 -3.12
N ASN A 32 12.69 -9.44 -1.88
CA ASN A 32 12.59 -8.10 -1.31
C ASN A 32 13.34 -7.06 -2.15
N GLU A 33 14.59 -7.35 -2.54
CA GLU A 33 15.41 -6.45 -3.37
C GLU A 33 14.86 -6.29 -4.79
N LEU A 34 14.50 -7.40 -5.45
CA LEU A 34 14.10 -7.38 -6.86
C LEU A 34 12.71 -6.78 -7.07
N ILE A 35 11.82 -6.92 -6.09
CA ILE A 35 10.40 -6.58 -6.21
C ILE A 35 10.03 -5.52 -5.18
N CYS A 36 10.08 -5.86 -3.89
CA CYS A 36 9.36 -5.12 -2.85
C CYS A 36 9.99 -3.79 -2.43
N LYS A 37 11.28 -3.59 -2.65
CA LYS A 37 11.94 -2.29 -2.41
C LYS A 37 11.75 -1.31 -3.56
N ARG A 38 11.19 -1.74 -4.70
CA ARG A 38 11.08 -0.91 -5.89
C ARG A 38 9.71 -0.22 -5.92
N ASP A 39 9.69 1.05 -6.28
CA ASP A 39 8.44 1.81 -6.43
C ASP A 39 7.42 1.22 -7.44
N PRO A 40 7.81 0.59 -8.57
CA PRO A 40 6.85 0.10 -9.56
C PRO A 40 5.78 -0.85 -9.01
N ILE A 41 6.12 -1.75 -8.08
CA ILE A 41 5.13 -2.66 -7.49
C ILE A 41 4.10 -1.85 -6.69
N TRP A 42 4.55 -0.94 -5.83
CA TRP A 42 3.66 -0.12 -5.01
C TRP A 42 2.83 0.85 -5.85
N LEU A 43 3.41 1.40 -6.91
CA LEU A 43 2.69 2.24 -7.87
C LEU A 43 1.60 1.44 -8.60
N ASN A 44 1.90 0.21 -9.03
CA ASN A 44 0.91 -0.67 -9.66
C ASN A 44 -0.24 -0.98 -8.68
N LYS A 45 0.09 -1.37 -7.44
CA LYS A 45 -0.89 -1.62 -6.38
C LYS A 45 -1.76 -0.38 -6.10
N LEU A 46 -1.17 0.81 -6.04
CA LEU A 46 -1.90 2.07 -5.87
C LEU A 46 -2.86 2.36 -7.03
N ASN A 47 -2.39 2.24 -8.26
CA ASN A 47 -3.25 2.49 -9.43
C ASN A 47 -4.39 1.47 -9.54
N LYS A 48 -4.15 0.20 -9.18
CA LYS A 48 -5.14 -0.89 -9.23
C LYS A 48 -6.20 -0.72 -8.14
N ASP A 49 -5.78 -0.48 -6.89
CA ASP A 49 -6.68 -0.54 -5.74
C ASP A 49 -7.25 0.84 -5.35
N PHE A 50 -6.55 1.93 -5.71
CA PHE A 50 -6.87 3.30 -5.30
C PHE A 50 -6.67 4.30 -6.44
N PRO A 51 -7.40 4.22 -7.58
CA PRO A 51 -7.14 5.04 -8.77
C PRO A 51 -7.14 6.56 -8.51
N ASN A 52 -7.90 7.02 -7.51
CA ASN A 52 -8.01 8.43 -7.13
C ASN A 52 -6.96 8.88 -6.11
N TYR A 53 -5.97 8.05 -5.75
CA TYR A 53 -4.98 8.37 -4.73
C TYR A 53 -4.13 9.62 -5.06
N LYS A 54 -4.06 10.00 -6.34
CA LYS A 54 -3.29 11.18 -6.80
C LYS A 54 -3.91 12.50 -6.36
N ASP A 55 -5.20 12.49 -6.02
CA ASP A 55 -5.91 13.68 -5.49
C ASP A 55 -5.47 13.98 -4.05
N PHE A 56 -4.88 12.99 -3.38
CA PHE A 56 -4.34 13.09 -2.05
C PHE A 56 -2.95 13.72 -2.18
N LYS A 57 -2.74 14.91 -1.61
CA LYS A 57 -1.44 15.60 -1.60
C LYS A 57 -0.48 14.92 -0.60
N LEU A 58 -0.07 13.69 -0.91
CA LEU A 58 0.74 12.81 -0.06
C LEU A 58 2.23 13.04 -0.27
N LYS A 59 2.98 13.20 0.83
CA LYS A 59 4.45 13.39 0.81
C LYS A 59 5.24 12.12 1.13
N GLN A 60 4.56 11.00 1.39
CA GLN A 60 5.16 9.73 1.77
C GLN A 60 5.61 8.89 0.55
N SER A 61 6.37 7.81 0.79
CA SER A 61 6.74 6.86 -0.25
C SER A 61 5.51 6.14 -0.82
N LYS A 62 5.59 5.62 -2.06
CA LYS A 62 4.47 4.88 -2.67
C LYS A 62 4.03 3.68 -1.83
N LYS A 63 4.99 3.01 -1.18
CA LYS A 63 4.74 1.93 -0.25
C LYS A 63 3.92 2.39 0.95
N ASP A 64 4.34 3.47 1.60
CA ASP A 64 3.69 3.97 2.80
C ASP A 64 2.28 4.48 2.50
N ILE A 65 2.11 5.16 1.36
CA ILE A 65 0.79 5.57 0.87
C ILE A 65 -0.13 4.36 0.70
N TYR A 66 0.36 3.30 0.05
CA TYR A 66 -0.45 2.10 -0.18
C TYR A 66 -0.87 1.43 1.14
N ILE A 67 0.08 1.28 2.07
CA ILE A 67 -0.19 0.71 3.39
C ILE A 67 -1.23 1.55 4.14
N LEU A 68 -1.09 2.88 4.11
CA LEU A 68 -2.02 3.81 4.75
C LEU A 68 -3.44 3.64 4.21
N LEU A 69 -3.62 3.72 2.88
CA LEU A 69 -4.94 3.65 2.24
C LEU A 69 -5.59 2.27 2.45
N TYR A 70 -4.79 1.19 2.42
CA TYR A 70 -5.27 -0.15 2.74
C TYR A 70 -5.79 -0.25 4.18
N ASN A 71 -5.04 0.29 5.15
CA ASN A 71 -5.44 0.28 6.55
C ASN A 71 -6.70 1.13 6.79
N LEU A 72 -6.80 2.31 6.19
CA LEU A 72 -8.00 3.14 6.23
C LEU A 72 -9.21 2.41 5.65
N THR A 73 -9.02 1.64 4.56
CA THR A 73 -10.09 0.83 3.96
C THR A 73 -10.57 -0.28 4.90
N LYS A 74 -9.65 -0.97 5.58
CA LYS A 74 -10.02 -1.96 6.59
C LYS A 74 -10.73 -1.33 7.78
N LEU A 75 -10.25 -0.18 8.26
CA LEU A 75 -10.86 0.54 9.37
C LEU A 75 -12.27 0.99 9.02
N LYS A 76 -12.46 1.60 7.84
CA LYS A 76 -13.76 2.00 7.31
C LYS A 76 -14.75 0.83 7.35
N LYS A 77 -14.33 -0.34 6.84
CA LYS A 77 -15.16 -1.55 6.82
C LYS A 77 -15.48 -2.05 8.24
N LYS A 78 -14.49 -2.07 9.13
CA LYS A 78 -14.64 -2.53 10.53
C LYS A 78 -15.59 -1.64 11.33
N LEU A 79 -15.55 -0.33 11.11
CA LEU A 79 -16.35 0.67 11.83
C LEU A 79 -17.64 1.07 11.09
N ASN A 80 -17.92 0.47 9.93
CA ASN A 80 -19.06 0.81 9.08
C ASN A 80 -19.20 2.32 8.80
N LEU A 81 -18.07 2.98 8.50
CA LEU A 81 -18.03 4.43 8.26
C LEU A 81 -18.59 4.77 6.88
N LYS A 82 -19.38 5.85 6.82
CA LYS A 82 -19.98 6.36 5.58
C LYS A 82 -18.98 7.15 4.73
N GLN A 83 -17.97 7.73 5.38
CA GLN A 83 -16.96 8.57 4.75
C GLN A 83 -16.17 7.82 3.68
N ASN A 84 -15.73 8.52 2.64
CA ASN A 84 -14.81 7.98 1.65
C ASN A 84 -13.35 7.98 2.18
N ILE A 85 -12.43 7.33 1.47
CA ILE A 85 -11.04 7.18 1.92
C ILE A 85 -10.32 8.54 1.97
N LEU A 86 -10.64 9.48 1.09
CA LEU A 86 -10.09 10.84 1.08
C LEU A 86 -10.51 11.63 2.31
N GLU A 87 -11.79 11.56 2.67
CA GLU A 87 -12.32 12.17 3.89
C GLU A 87 -11.65 11.58 5.14
N LEU A 88 -11.49 10.24 5.20
CA LEU A 88 -10.82 9.58 6.32
C LEU A 88 -9.34 9.97 6.42
N TYR A 89 -8.64 10.08 5.29
CA TYR A 89 -7.27 10.56 5.25
C TYR A 89 -7.16 11.99 5.78
N ASN A 90 -8.01 12.90 5.30
CA ASN A 90 -8.02 14.30 5.76
C ASN A 90 -8.30 14.39 7.27
N LEU A 91 -9.20 13.55 7.81
CA LEU A 91 -9.46 13.49 9.26
C LEU A 91 -8.25 12.99 10.06
N GLN A 92 -7.52 12.00 9.55
CA GLN A 92 -6.29 11.52 10.20
C GLN A 92 -5.23 12.62 10.27
N GLU A 93 -5.01 13.35 9.17
CA GLU A 93 -4.07 14.48 9.13
C GLU A 93 -4.48 15.60 10.10
N LEU A 94 -5.77 15.92 10.19
CA LEU A 94 -6.28 16.91 11.16
C LEU A 94 -6.02 16.47 12.60
N ASN A 95 -6.23 15.20 12.92
CA ASN A 95 -5.96 14.68 14.26
C ASN A 95 -4.46 14.67 14.60
N LEU A 96 -3.58 14.34 13.65
CA LEU A 96 -2.13 14.35 13.86
C LEU A 96 -1.57 15.78 13.94
N SER A 97 -2.13 16.71 13.17
CA SER A 97 -1.74 18.14 13.20
C SER A 97 -2.14 18.81 14.52
N ASN A 98 -3.26 18.39 15.10
CA ASN A 98 -3.76 18.91 16.38
C ASN A 98 -3.13 18.25 17.61
N ASN A 99 -2.45 17.10 17.45
CA ASN A 99 -1.70 16.43 18.51
C ASN A 99 -0.18 16.63 18.36
N LYS A 100 0.24 17.89 18.19
CA LYS A 100 1.63 18.24 18.53
C LYS A 100 1.78 18.14 20.05
N LEU A 101 2.28 17.00 20.51
CA LEU A 101 2.93 16.87 21.82
C LEU A 101 4.25 17.64 21.81
#